data_AF-A0A3B5MBK3-F1
#
_entry.id   AF-A0A3B5MBK3-F1
#
_cell.length_a   1.000
_cell.length_b   1.000
_cell.length_c   1.000
_cell.angle_alpha   90.00
_cell.angle_beta   90.00
_cell.angle_gamma   90.00
#
_symmetry.space_group_name_H-M   'P 1'
#
loop_
_entity.id
_entity.type
_entity.pdbx_description
1 polymer ?
#
loop_
_entity_poly.entity_id
_entity_poly.type
_entity_poly.pdbx_seq_one_letter_code
_entity_poly.pdbx_strand_id
1 'polypeptide(L)'
;EHDSGPKRSLSLPSHGAGRSNFISSQEERVSLLFMKTLVSRGSVDAVSQQMASHPQYLESFLRTQHYILHMDGPLPLPYRHYIAIMAAARYHCSYLVCLHSAQFLRAGGDPLWLQSLEAAPPRLRLLDHINKVLAHQPWLAAGSHIQSLLKAGEQCWSLAELVQAVVILAHCHSLCSFVFGCDTDSDLAHLAKSPNVTPPTFYEEEMLCFADPSRFITDPDFCYQEFARRDEDHLQVLRVQDYSWEVHGFSLINRLYSDIGHLLDDRFRSVTSLPSLHSSDLKRAIWNYIHYVLGIRYDDYDYVEVNQLLERDLKLYIKAVACFPDEKLCLLLFFCPQIHVNLLIMEARLQAELLYAMRAITRYMIA
;
A
#
# COMPACT_ATOMS: atom_id res chain seq x y z
N GLU A 1 81.04 -3.62 -4.61
CA GLU A 1 79.80 -4.30 -5.03
C GLU A 1 78.76 -4.15 -3.93
N HIS A 2 77.58 -3.69 -4.33
CA HIS A 2 76.28 -3.66 -3.65
C HIS A 2 76.11 -3.02 -2.25
N ASP A 3 75.65 -1.76 -2.33
CA ASP A 3 74.94 -0.95 -1.35
C ASP A 3 73.53 -1.53 -1.05
N SER A 4 73.14 -1.57 0.24
CA SER A 4 71.88 -2.12 0.73
C SER A 4 71.01 -1.04 1.38
N GLY A 5 70.22 -0.35 0.56
CA GLY A 5 69.15 0.55 1.00
C GLY A 5 67.81 -0.19 1.27
N PRO A 6 66.91 0.37 2.10
CA PRO A 6 65.66 -0.28 2.47
C PRO A 6 64.64 -0.20 1.31
N LYS A 7 64.00 -1.34 1.00
CA LYS A 7 62.93 -1.44 0.00
C LYS A 7 61.70 -0.63 0.44
N ARG A 8 61.45 0.51 -0.20
CA ARG A 8 60.11 1.16 -0.20
C ARG A 8 59.20 0.36 -1.13
N SER A 9 58.20 -0.32 -0.57
CA SER A 9 57.06 -0.84 -1.34
C SER A 9 56.20 0.34 -1.78
N LEU A 10 56.23 0.67 -3.07
CA LEU A 10 55.24 1.53 -3.72
C LEU A 10 53.91 0.76 -3.78
N SER A 11 53.00 1.04 -2.85
CA SER A 11 51.60 0.67 -2.97
C SER A 11 50.96 1.54 -4.05
N LEU A 12 50.55 0.91 -5.16
CA LEU A 12 49.62 1.51 -6.13
C LEU A 12 48.32 1.89 -5.41
N PRO A 13 47.69 3.05 -5.69
CA PRO A 13 46.39 3.35 -5.12
C PRO A 13 45.35 2.40 -5.73
N SER A 14 44.61 1.69 -4.88
CA SER A 14 43.44 0.92 -5.25
C SER A 14 42.34 1.86 -5.79
N HIS A 15 42.30 2.03 -7.10
CA HIS A 15 41.12 2.58 -7.79
C HIS A 15 39.99 1.54 -7.74
N GLY A 16 39.18 1.58 -6.68
CA GLY A 16 38.12 0.59 -6.48
C GLY A 16 36.95 1.00 -5.59
N ALA A 17 36.77 2.29 -5.26
CA ALA A 17 35.66 2.72 -4.40
C ALA A 17 34.78 3.85 -4.96
N GLY A 18 35.14 4.47 -6.10
CA GLY A 18 34.41 5.62 -6.66
C GLY A 18 33.43 5.30 -7.79
N ARG A 19 33.53 4.12 -8.43
CA ARG A 19 32.77 3.82 -9.66
C ARG A 19 31.39 3.23 -9.40
N SER A 20 31.20 2.48 -8.31
CA SER A 20 29.92 1.85 -7.95
C SER A 20 28.88 2.89 -7.51
N ASN A 21 29.27 3.89 -6.71
CA ASN A 21 28.36 4.95 -6.26
C ASN A 21 27.96 5.92 -7.39
N PHE A 22 28.84 6.16 -8.37
CA PHE A 22 28.54 7.07 -9.48
C PHE A 22 27.59 6.44 -10.52
N ILE A 23 27.70 5.13 -10.77
CA ILE A 23 26.83 4.41 -11.70
C ILE A 23 25.39 4.30 -11.14
N SER A 24 25.23 3.97 -9.85
CA SER A 24 23.89 3.97 -9.22
C SER A 24 23.21 5.35 -9.29
N SER A 25 23.95 6.43 -9.02
CA SER A 25 23.42 7.79 -9.09
C SER A 25 23.06 8.24 -10.51
N GLN A 26 23.69 7.68 -11.54
CA GLN A 26 23.36 7.95 -12.94
C GLN A 26 22.16 7.12 -13.40
N GLU A 27 22.07 5.85 -13.01
CA GLU A 27 20.90 5.00 -13.26
C GLU A 27 19.64 5.58 -12.60
N GLU A 28 19.75 6.04 -11.34
CA GLU A 28 18.67 6.75 -10.63
C GLU A 28 18.26 8.05 -11.35
N ARG A 29 19.21 8.84 -11.84
CA ARG A 29 18.91 10.07 -12.61
C ARG A 29 18.25 9.77 -13.95
N VAL A 30 18.63 8.68 -14.61
CA VAL A 30 18.05 8.24 -15.88
C VAL A 30 16.64 7.68 -15.67
N SER A 31 16.42 6.89 -14.60
CA SER A 31 15.12 6.40 -14.16
C SER A 31 14.15 7.55 -13.84
N LEU A 32 14.62 8.55 -13.08
CA LEU A 32 13.88 9.78 -12.77
C LEU A 32 13.50 10.59 -14.02
N LEU A 33 14.42 10.71 -14.99
CA LEU A 33 14.19 11.44 -16.24
C LEU A 33 13.20 10.69 -17.15
N PHE A 34 13.28 9.36 -17.18
CA PHE A 34 12.36 8.50 -17.92
C PHE A 34 10.95 8.56 -17.34
N MET A 35 10.80 8.48 -16.00
CA MET A 35 9.51 8.64 -15.33
C MET A 35 8.91 10.04 -15.55
N LYS A 36 9.72 11.12 -15.45
CA LYS A 36 9.26 12.48 -15.78
C LYS A 36 8.77 12.58 -17.23
N THR A 37 9.43 11.90 -18.16
CA THR A 37 9.07 11.88 -19.58
C THR A 37 7.76 11.10 -19.81
N LEU A 38 7.60 9.93 -19.18
CA LEU A 38 6.37 9.13 -19.24
C LEU A 38 5.16 9.89 -18.68
N VAL A 39 5.32 10.54 -17.52
CA VAL A 39 4.29 11.37 -16.90
C VAL A 39 3.90 12.54 -17.81
N SER A 40 4.88 13.25 -18.38
CA SER A 40 4.63 14.38 -19.28
C SER A 40 3.95 14.01 -20.60
N ARG A 41 3.98 12.72 -20.98
CA ARG A 41 3.37 12.19 -22.21
C ARG A 41 1.98 11.59 -21.99
N GLY A 42 1.45 11.66 -20.76
CA GLY A 42 0.15 11.05 -20.42
C GLY A 42 0.14 9.52 -20.54
N SER A 43 1.32 8.88 -20.54
CA SER A 43 1.47 7.43 -20.69
C SER A 43 1.39 6.69 -19.34
N VAL A 44 1.08 7.39 -18.25
CA VAL A 44 0.98 6.84 -16.89
C VAL A 44 -0.41 7.15 -16.35
N ASP A 45 -0.95 6.22 -15.57
CA ASP A 45 -2.29 6.33 -14.98
C ASP A 45 -2.44 7.59 -14.09
N ALA A 46 -3.69 8.01 -13.88
CA ALA A 46 -4.03 9.23 -13.16
C ALA A 46 -3.44 9.28 -11.74
N VAL A 47 -3.37 8.14 -11.05
CA VAL A 47 -2.81 8.04 -9.70
C VAL A 47 -1.32 8.34 -9.68
N SER A 48 -0.58 7.79 -10.64
CA SER A 48 0.86 8.02 -10.77
C SER A 48 1.18 9.47 -11.12
N GLN A 49 0.30 10.14 -11.87
CA GLN A 49 0.46 11.57 -12.17
C GLN A 49 0.38 12.44 -10.91
N GLN A 50 -0.49 12.10 -9.96
CA GLN A 50 -0.58 12.83 -8.67
C GLN A 50 0.70 12.65 -7.84
N MET A 51 1.27 11.44 -7.84
CA MET A 51 2.52 11.15 -7.13
C MET A 51 3.77 11.77 -7.79
N ALA A 52 3.68 12.23 -9.05
CA ALA A 52 4.82 12.73 -9.82
C ALA A 52 5.47 14.01 -9.25
N SER A 53 4.74 14.74 -8.40
CA SER A 53 5.29 15.85 -7.60
C SER A 53 6.40 15.41 -6.62
N HIS A 54 6.44 14.11 -6.29
CA HIS A 54 7.42 13.48 -5.40
C HIS A 54 8.10 12.30 -6.11
N PRO A 55 9.02 12.55 -7.05
CA PRO A 55 9.43 11.55 -8.03
C PRO A 55 10.29 10.42 -7.43
N GLN A 56 11.05 10.66 -6.36
CA GLN A 56 11.74 9.60 -5.60
C GLN A 56 10.74 8.64 -4.94
N TYR A 57 9.67 9.19 -4.37
CA TYR A 57 8.61 8.38 -3.78
C TYR A 57 7.85 7.61 -4.88
N LEU A 58 7.52 8.25 -6.00
CA LEU A 58 6.88 7.60 -7.15
C LEU A 58 7.69 6.40 -7.65
N GLU A 59 9.02 6.52 -7.73
CA GLU A 59 9.89 5.41 -8.11
C GLU A 59 9.74 4.21 -7.18
N SER A 60 9.83 4.45 -5.86
CA SER A 60 9.67 3.42 -4.84
C SER A 60 8.29 2.74 -4.89
N PHE A 61 7.24 3.55 -5.07
CA PHE A 61 5.87 3.09 -5.26
C PHE A 61 5.73 2.20 -6.50
N LEU A 62 6.16 2.66 -7.67
CA LEU A 62 6.04 1.93 -8.93
C LEU A 62 6.85 0.62 -8.90
N ARG A 63 8.04 0.63 -8.29
CA ARG A 63 8.86 -0.57 -8.12
C ARG A 63 8.14 -1.61 -7.27
N THR A 64 7.56 -1.20 -6.14
CA THR A 64 6.78 -2.08 -5.27
C THR A 64 5.54 -2.62 -5.98
N GLN A 65 4.79 -1.76 -6.67
CA GLN A 65 3.60 -2.15 -7.41
C GLN A 65 3.92 -3.13 -8.55
N HIS A 66 5.00 -2.89 -9.29
CA HIS A 66 5.46 -3.80 -10.34
C HIS A 66 5.87 -5.16 -9.75
N TYR A 67 6.58 -5.16 -8.62
CA TYR A 67 7.00 -6.38 -7.95
C TYR A 67 5.82 -7.26 -7.50
N ILE A 68 4.83 -6.66 -6.84
CA ILE A 68 3.70 -7.45 -6.30
C ILE A 68 2.70 -7.85 -7.39
N LEU A 69 2.48 -7.01 -8.41
CA LEU A 69 1.43 -7.23 -9.41
C LEU A 69 1.91 -7.80 -10.75
N HIS A 70 3.21 -7.80 -11.09
CA HIS A 70 3.66 -8.18 -12.44
C HIS A 70 4.85 -9.14 -12.46
N MET A 71 5.74 -9.09 -11.47
CA MET A 71 6.90 -9.98 -11.40
C MET A 71 6.53 -11.41 -11.01
N ASP A 72 7.42 -12.37 -11.23
CA ASP A 72 7.25 -13.73 -10.72
C ASP A 72 7.13 -13.73 -9.19
N GLY A 73 6.33 -14.64 -8.66
CA GLY A 73 6.02 -14.70 -7.23
C GLY A 73 5.08 -15.86 -6.89
N PRO A 74 4.77 -16.05 -5.60
CA PRO A 74 4.01 -17.21 -5.11
C PRO A 74 2.66 -17.44 -5.81
N LEU A 75 1.93 -16.37 -6.12
CA LEU A 75 0.59 -16.43 -6.73
C LEU A 75 0.63 -16.28 -8.26
N PRO A 76 -0.26 -16.96 -9.00
CA PRO A 76 -0.47 -16.71 -10.42
C PRO A 76 -0.94 -15.28 -10.68
N LEU A 77 -0.53 -14.70 -11.82
CA LEU A 77 -0.82 -13.31 -12.17
C LEU A 77 -2.32 -12.93 -12.13
N PRO A 78 -3.26 -13.72 -12.67
CA PRO A 78 -4.69 -13.43 -12.55
C PRO A 78 -5.18 -13.39 -11.10
N TYR A 79 -4.65 -14.26 -10.23
CA TYR A 79 -5.06 -14.28 -8.82
C TYR A 79 -4.70 -12.96 -8.15
N ARG A 80 -3.53 -12.39 -8.46
CA ARG A 80 -3.07 -11.12 -7.88
C ARG A 80 -3.99 -9.97 -8.24
N HIS A 81 -4.37 -9.87 -9.51
CA HIS A 81 -5.32 -8.84 -9.95
C HIS A 81 -6.72 -9.06 -9.39
N TYR A 82 -7.18 -10.31 -9.26
CA TYR A 82 -8.48 -10.58 -8.63
C TYR A 82 -8.48 -10.21 -7.14
N ILE A 83 -7.40 -10.49 -6.41
CA ILE A 83 -7.23 -10.07 -5.01
C ILE A 83 -7.24 -8.53 -4.91
N ALA A 84 -6.60 -7.84 -5.85
CA ALA A 84 -6.63 -6.38 -5.92
C ALA A 84 -8.05 -5.82 -6.17
N ILE A 85 -8.86 -6.50 -6.98
CA ILE A 85 -10.29 -6.17 -7.16
C ILE A 85 -11.06 -6.33 -5.84
N MET A 86 -10.89 -7.46 -5.15
CA MET A 86 -11.56 -7.72 -3.85
C MET A 86 -11.18 -6.67 -2.80
N ALA A 87 -9.93 -6.24 -2.76
CA ALA A 87 -9.45 -5.21 -1.85
C ALA A 87 -10.07 -3.84 -2.17
N ALA A 88 -10.02 -3.42 -3.44
CA ALA A 88 -10.56 -2.15 -3.88
C ALA A 88 -12.09 -2.06 -3.67
N ALA A 89 -12.78 -3.20 -3.82
CA ALA A 89 -14.21 -3.31 -3.63
C ALA A 89 -14.67 -3.03 -2.19
N ARG A 90 -13.80 -3.24 -1.17
CA ARG A 90 -14.11 -2.89 0.23
C ARG A 90 -14.41 -1.41 0.45
N TYR A 91 -13.97 -0.54 -0.46
CA TYR A 91 -14.23 0.91 -0.44
C TYR A 91 -14.98 1.38 -1.69
N HIS A 92 -15.68 0.49 -2.39
CA HIS A 92 -16.40 0.85 -3.60
C HIS A 92 -15.55 1.62 -4.64
N CYS A 93 -14.23 1.36 -4.67
CA CYS A 93 -13.28 2.12 -5.47
C CYS A 93 -13.33 1.66 -6.93
N SER A 94 -14.30 2.22 -7.67
CA SER A 94 -14.58 1.85 -9.06
C SER A 94 -13.36 2.01 -9.97
N TYR A 95 -12.55 3.05 -9.76
CA TYR A 95 -11.30 3.25 -10.49
C TYR A 95 -10.36 2.04 -10.41
N LEU A 96 -10.03 1.58 -9.20
CA LEU A 96 -9.11 0.45 -9.00
C LEU A 96 -9.76 -0.89 -9.38
N VAL A 97 -11.06 -1.06 -9.15
CA VAL A 97 -11.81 -2.24 -9.60
C VAL A 97 -11.73 -2.36 -11.14
N CYS A 98 -11.99 -1.27 -11.87
CA CYS A 98 -11.89 -1.25 -13.33
C CYS A 98 -10.45 -1.51 -13.81
N LEU A 99 -9.47 -0.81 -13.23
CA LEU A 99 -8.06 -0.97 -13.57
C LEU A 99 -7.61 -2.44 -13.42
N HIS A 100 -7.90 -3.06 -12.28
CA HIS A 100 -7.49 -4.43 -12.02
C HIS A 100 -8.35 -5.47 -12.74
N SER A 101 -9.60 -5.18 -13.08
CA SER A 101 -10.42 -6.02 -13.97
C SER A 101 -9.79 -6.13 -15.36
N ALA A 102 -9.34 -5.00 -15.92
CA ALA A 102 -8.65 -4.99 -17.20
C ALA A 102 -7.32 -5.77 -17.15
N GLN A 103 -6.53 -5.58 -16.08
CA GLN A 103 -5.28 -6.33 -15.90
C GLN A 103 -5.51 -7.83 -15.65
N PHE A 104 -6.56 -8.20 -14.94
CA PHE A 104 -6.97 -9.59 -14.73
C PHE A 104 -7.25 -10.29 -16.06
N LEU A 105 -8.04 -9.68 -16.94
CA LEU A 105 -8.33 -10.21 -18.27
C LEU A 105 -7.06 -10.29 -19.13
N ARG A 106 -6.21 -9.25 -19.13
CA ARG A 106 -4.92 -9.26 -19.83
C ARG A 106 -3.99 -10.36 -19.35
N ALA A 107 -4.04 -10.71 -18.07
CA ALA A 107 -3.28 -11.80 -17.48
C ALA A 107 -3.83 -13.20 -17.83
N GLY A 108 -4.92 -13.30 -18.61
CA GLY A 108 -5.58 -14.57 -18.95
C GLY A 108 -6.53 -15.07 -17.86
N GLY A 109 -7.03 -14.18 -17.00
CA GLY A 109 -8.06 -14.50 -16.02
C GLY A 109 -9.38 -14.89 -16.66
N ASP A 110 -10.10 -15.83 -16.03
CA ASP A 110 -11.41 -16.27 -16.49
C ASP A 110 -12.47 -15.15 -16.30
N PRO A 111 -13.07 -14.62 -17.38
CA PRO A 111 -14.07 -13.55 -17.29
C PRO A 111 -15.26 -13.88 -16.40
N LEU A 112 -15.56 -15.16 -16.17
CA LEU A 112 -16.64 -15.57 -15.26
C LEU A 112 -16.42 -15.08 -13.83
N TRP A 113 -15.18 -14.96 -13.37
CA TRP A 113 -14.88 -14.50 -12.01
C TRP A 113 -15.29 -13.04 -11.79
N LEU A 114 -15.35 -12.24 -12.87
CA LEU A 114 -15.76 -10.85 -12.80
C LEU A 114 -17.29 -10.67 -12.66
N GLN A 115 -18.07 -11.75 -12.65
CA GLN A 115 -19.52 -11.68 -12.44
C GLN A 115 -19.87 -11.39 -10.98
N SER A 116 -19.19 -12.07 -10.04
CA SER A 116 -19.30 -11.88 -8.59
C SER A 116 -18.22 -12.68 -7.86
N LEU A 117 -18.08 -12.46 -6.55
CA LEU A 117 -17.20 -13.22 -5.67
C LEU A 117 -17.53 -14.72 -5.70
N GLU A 118 -18.81 -15.08 -5.77
CA GLU A 118 -19.28 -16.49 -5.81
C GLU A 118 -18.77 -17.24 -7.05
N ALA A 119 -18.54 -16.53 -8.16
CA ALA A 119 -18.02 -17.10 -9.39
C ALA A 119 -16.51 -17.40 -9.33
N ALA A 120 -15.79 -16.87 -8.34
CA ALA A 120 -14.37 -17.12 -8.15
C ALA A 120 -14.08 -18.47 -7.44
N PRO A 121 -12.86 -19.01 -7.60
CA PRO A 121 -12.43 -20.21 -6.91
C PRO A 121 -12.66 -20.12 -5.39
N PRO A 122 -13.08 -21.22 -4.73
CA PRO A 122 -13.33 -21.24 -3.28
C PRO A 122 -12.17 -20.66 -2.46
N ARG A 123 -10.93 -20.93 -2.91
CA ARG A 123 -9.71 -20.43 -2.28
C ARG A 123 -9.65 -18.90 -2.18
N LEU A 124 -10.07 -18.18 -3.22
CA LEU A 124 -10.12 -16.72 -3.23
C LEU A 124 -11.30 -16.20 -2.40
N ARG A 125 -12.45 -16.88 -2.43
CA ARG A 125 -13.61 -16.52 -1.59
C ARG A 125 -13.31 -16.57 -0.10
N LEU A 126 -12.53 -17.56 0.34
CA LEU A 126 -12.10 -17.67 1.75
C LEU A 126 -11.24 -16.48 2.21
N LEU A 127 -10.49 -15.87 1.29
CA LEU A 127 -9.65 -14.70 1.58
C LEU A 127 -10.48 -13.47 1.97
N ASP A 128 -11.75 -13.40 1.56
CA ASP A 128 -12.60 -12.23 1.84
C ASP A 128 -12.82 -12.00 3.35
N HIS A 129 -12.77 -13.06 4.16
CA HIS A 129 -12.89 -12.94 5.61
C HIS A 129 -11.75 -12.11 6.22
N ILE A 130 -10.50 -12.30 5.78
CA ILE A 130 -9.38 -11.50 6.25
C ILE A 130 -9.29 -10.16 5.50
N ASN A 131 -9.74 -10.10 4.24
CA ASN A 131 -9.86 -8.88 3.45
C ASN A 131 -10.64 -7.79 4.19
N LYS A 132 -11.89 -8.07 4.57
CA LYS A 132 -12.74 -7.10 5.28
C LYS A 132 -12.17 -6.69 6.64
N VAL A 133 -11.53 -7.63 7.35
CA VAL A 133 -10.90 -7.37 8.64
C VAL A 133 -9.73 -6.41 8.47
N LEU A 134 -8.82 -6.68 7.53
CA LEU A 134 -7.66 -5.80 7.29
C LEU A 134 -8.08 -4.42 6.80
N ALA A 135 -9.08 -4.36 5.91
CA ALA A 135 -9.63 -3.12 5.40
C ALA A 135 -10.12 -2.21 6.55
N HIS A 136 -10.99 -2.72 7.41
CA HIS A 136 -11.79 -1.85 8.26
C HIS A 136 -11.44 -1.92 9.76
N GLN A 137 -11.01 -3.08 10.25
CA GLN A 137 -10.76 -3.31 11.68
C GLN A 137 -9.53 -4.24 11.85
N PRO A 138 -8.34 -3.81 11.40
CA PRO A 138 -7.18 -4.70 11.28
C PRO A 138 -6.73 -5.28 12.63
N TRP A 139 -7.06 -4.64 13.76
CA TRP A 139 -6.82 -5.17 15.11
C TRP A 139 -7.51 -6.51 15.40
N LEU A 140 -8.58 -6.84 14.67
CA LEU A 140 -9.27 -8.14 14.78
C LEU A 140 -8.57 -9.27 14.00
N ALA A 141 -7.49 -8.97 13.25
CA ALA A 141 -6.70 -10.01 12.60
C ALA A 141 -6.14 -10.99 13.65
N ALA A 142 -6.42 -12.28 13.44
CA ALA A 142 -6.25 -13.31 14.45
C ALA A 142 -5.80 -14.64 13.82
N GLY A 143 -5.23 -15.52 14.65
CA GLY A 143 -4.75 -16.83 14.20
C GLY A 143 -5.82 -17.72 13.57
N SER A 144 -7.10 -17.56 13.95
CA SER A 144 -8.24 -18.26 13.34
C SER A 144 -8.43 -17.92 11.86
N HIS A 145 -8.25 -16.65 11.49
CA HIS A 145 -8.26 -16.21 10.09
C HIS A 145 -7.14 -16.91 9.31
N ILE A 146 -5.92 -16.94 9.86
CA ILE A 146 -4.77 -17.61 9.24
C ILE A 146 -4.99 -19.12 9.12
N GLN A 147 -5.47 -19.76 10.18
CA GLN A 147 -5.75 -21.19 10.24
C GLN A 147 -6.78 -21.61 9.19
N SER A 148 -7.82 -20.80 8.95
CA SER A 148 -8.84 -21.11 7.94
C SER A 148 -8.29 -21.15 6.51
N LEU A 149 -7.26 -20.35 6.21
CA LEU A 149 -6.63 -20.26 4.89
C LEU A 149 -5.56 -21.34 4.69
N LEU A 150 -4.84 -21.70 5.75
CA LEU A 150 -3.77 -22.71 5.73
C LEU A 150 -4.26 -24.14 6.03
N LYS A 151 -5.55 -24.32 6.30
CA LYS A 151 -6.13 -25.64 6.59
C LYS A 151 -5.88 -26.60 5.42
N ALA A 152 -5.35 -27.78 5.71
CA ALA A 152 -5.04 -28.79 4.71
C ALA A 152 -6.28 -29.18 3.87
N GLY A 153 -6.12 -29.21 2.55
CA GLY A 153 -7.16 -29.53 1.58
C GLY A 153 -6.74 -29.11 0.17
N GLU A 154 -7.54 -29.42 -0.84
CA GLU A 154 -7.23 -29.12 -2.25
C GLU A 154 -7.11 -27.62 -2.57
N GLN A 155 -7.59 -26.76 -1.68
CA GLN A 155 -7.66 -25.30 -1.84
C GLN A 155 -6.79 -24.56 -0.81
N CYS A 156 -5.82 -25.24 -0.19
CA CYS A 156 -5.00 -24.66 0.88
C CYS A 156 -4.05 -23.58 0.35
N TRP A 157 -3.88 -22.53 1.15
CA TRP A 157 -2.83 -21.55 0.92
C TRP A 157 -1.50 -22.03 1.51
N SER A 158 -0.38 -21.73 0.84
CA SER A 158 0.92 -21.69 1.50
C SER A 158 1.10 -20.37 2.24
N LEU A 159 2.04 -20.33 3.20
CA LEU A 159 2.41 -19.09 3.89
C LEU A 159 2.92 -18.02 2.92
N ALA A 160 3.70 -18.39 1.90
CA ALA A 160 4.23 -17.45 0.92
C ALA A 160 3.13 -16.81 0.08
N GLU A 161 2.18 -17.61 -0.41
CA GLU A 161 1.02 -17.11 -1.15
C GLU A 161 0.13 -16.22 -0.28
N LEU A 162 -0.10 -16.61 0.99
CA LEU A 162 -0.91 -15.81 1.91
C LEU A 162 -0.24 -14.46 2.21
N VAL A 163 1.08 -14.44 2.43
CA VAL A 163 1.82 -13.19 2.65
C VAL A 163 1.74 -12.30 1.42
N GLN A 164 1.93 -12.83 0.22
CA GLN A 164 1.77 -12.04 -1.00
C GLN A 164 0.35 -11.49 -1.15
N ALA A 165 -0.68 -12.30 -0.88
CA ALA A 165 -2.07 -11.86 -0.92
C ALA A 165 -2.34 -10.71 0.07
N VAL A 166 -1.91 -10.86 1.33
CA VAL A 166 -2.05 -9.83 2.37
C VAL A 166 -1.35 -8.52 1.96
N VAL A 167 -0.17 -8.60 1.34
CA VAL A 167 0.53 -7.42 0.82
C VAL A 167 -0.28 -6.73 -0.27
N ILE A 168 -0.88 -7.49 -1.20
CA ILE A 168 -1.72 -6.93 -2.26
C ILE A 168 -2.99 -6.30 -1.67
N LEU A 169 -3.65 -6.97 -0.72
CA LEU A 169 -4.83 -6.43 -0.03
C LEU A 169 -4.52 -5.08 0.61
N ALA A 170 -3.51 -5.04 1.48
CA ALA A 170 -3.13 -3.83 2.21
C ALA A 170 -2.65 -2.71 1.25
N HIS A 171 -1.89 -3.07 0.19
CA HIS A 171 -1.49 -2.12 -0.84
C HIS A 171 -2.71 -1.47 -1.50
N CYS A 172 -3.69 -2.26 -1.94
CA CYS A 172 -4.88 -1.76 -2.60
C CYS A 172 -5.81 -0.98 -1.66
N HIS A 173 -5.97 -1.38 -0.39
CA HIS A 173 -6.72 -0.60 0.61
C HIS A 173 -6.09 0.79 0.82
N SER A 174 -4.77 0.82 0.99
CA SER A 174 -4.04 2.06 1.14
C SER A 174 -4.15 2.94 -0.12
N LEU A 175 -4.11 2.32 -1.30
CA LEU A 175 -4.24 3.02 -2.57
C LEU A 175 -5.65 3.60 -2.77
N CYS A 176 -6.71 2.93 -2.30
CA CYS A 176 -8.06 3.51 -2.28
C CYS A 176 -8.07 4.83 -1.48
N SER A 177 -7.40 4.84 -0.33
CA SER A 177 -7.28 6.04 0.51
C SER A 177 -6.63 7.20 -0.26
N PHE A 178 -5.59 6.90 -1.05
CA PHE A 178 -4.94 7.90 -1.89
C PHE A 178 -5.80 8.35 -3.08
N VAL A 179 -6.47 7.43 -3.77
CA VAL A 179 -7.37 7.69 -4.91
C VAL A 179 -8.48 8.67 -4.52
N PHE A 180 -9.15 8.41 -3.40
CA PHE A 180 -10.22 9.26 -2.90
C PHE A 180 -9.70 10.56 -2.27
N GLY A 181 -8.56 10.51 -1.56
CA GLY A 181 -7.94 11.71 -0.99
C GLY A 181 -7.43 12.70 -2.05
N CYS A 182 -7.12 12.23 -3.27
CA CYS A 182 -6.62 13.04 -4.38
C CYS A 182 -7.71 13.40 -5.41
N ASP A 183 -8.98 13.07 -5.15
CA ASP A 183 -10.15 13.34 -6.02
C ASP A 183 -9.98 12.90 -7.49
N THR A 184 -9.61 11.64 -7.70
CA THR A 184 -9.54 11.08 -9.07
C THR A 184 -10.88 10.56 -9.60
N ASP A 185 -11.93 10.55 -8.77
CA ASP A 185 -13.26 10.01 -9.13
C ASP A 185 -14.18 11.09 -9.75
N SER A 186 -13.93 12.39 -9.46
CA SER A 186 -14.70 13.49 -10.04
C SER A 186 -14.41 13.68 -11.54
N ASP A 187 -13.17 13.49 -11.98
CA ASP A 187 -12.78 13.66 -13.40
C ASP A 187 -13.44 12.64 -14.33
N LEU A 188 -13.63 11.38 -13.89
CA LEU A 188 -14.32 10.35 -14.68
C LEU A 188 -15.82 10.67 -14.88
N ALA A 189 -16.46 11.28 -13.88
CA ALA A 189 -17.85 11.71 -13.96
C ALA A 189 -18.02 13.01 -14.78
N HIS A 190 -16.98 13.85 -14.88
CA HIS A 190 -16.99 15.10 -15.65
C HIS A 190 -16.67 14.88 -17.14
N LEU A 191 -15.77 13.94 -17.48
CA LEU A 191 -15.51 13.53 -18.87
C LEU A 191 -16.73 12.88 -19.54
N ALA A 192 -17.57 12.18 -18.77
CA ALA A 192 -18.82 11.61 -19.26
C ALA A 192 -19.92 12.66 -19.58
N LYS A 193 -19.70 13.95 -19.30
CA LYS A 193 -20.73 15.02 -19.40
C LYS A 193 -20.40 16.16 -20.38
N SER A 194 -19.25 16.13 -21.07
CA SER A 194 -18.92 17.18 -22.06
C SER A 194 -19.34 16.76 -23.48
N PRO A 195 -20.26 17.47 -24.18
CA PRO A 195 -20.77 17.03 -25.46
C PRO A 195 -19.83 17.24 -26.67
N ASN A 196 -18.68 17.91 -26.51
CA ASN A 196 -17.97 18.52 -27.65
C ASN A 196 -16.44 18.30 -27.69
N VAL A 197 -15.91 17.21 -27.16
CA VAL A 197 -14.50 16.83 -27.37
C VAL A 197 -14.47 15.47 -28.04
N THR A 198 -13.96 15.41 -29.28
CA THR A 198 -13.63 14.13 -29.92
C THR A 198 -12.57 13.42 -29.08
N PRO A 199 -12.86 12.21 -28.58
CA PRO A 199 -11.98 11.53 -27.65
C PRO A 199 -10.73 10.98 -28.36
N PRO A 200 -9.58 10.92 -27.67
CA PRO A 200 -8.39 10.24 -28.17
C PRO A 200 -8.66 8.73 -28.31
N THR A 201 -8.58 8.25 -29.55
CA THR A 201 -9.06 6.95 -30.04
C THR A 201 -8.21 5.73 -29.66
N PHE A 202 -7.80 5.55 -28.39
CA PHE A 202 -7.10 4.30 -28.02
C PHE A 202 -7.31 3.79 -26.58
N TYR A 203 -7.95 4.55 -25.68
CA TYR A 203 -8.07 4.16 -24.26
C TYR A 203 -9.51 3.96 -23.77
N GLU A 204 -10.53 4.40 -24.52
CA GLU A 204 -11.92 4.44 -24.04
C GLU A 204 -12.72 3.16 -24.35
N GLU A 205 -12.40 2.42 -25.41
CA GLU A 205 -13.21 1.25 -25.81
C GLU A 205 -13.04 0.03 -24.89
N GLU A 206 -11.98 -0.05 -24.07
CA GLU A 206 -11.77 -1.16 -23.11
C GLU A 206 -12.23 -0.85 -21.67
N MET A 207 -12.65 0.38 -21.35
CA MET A 207 -12.86 0.84 -19.96
C MET A 207 -14.29 0.68 -19.42
N LEU A 208 -15.24 0.16 -20.20
CA LEU A 208 -16.62 -0.08 -19.78
C LEU A 208 -16.79 -1.45 -19.08
N CYS A 209 -16.16 -1.64 -17.92
CA CYS A 209 -16.49 -2.75 -17.01
C CYS A 209 -17.48 -2.25 -15.93
N PHE A 210 -18.76 -2.50 -16.13
CA PHE A 210 -19.87 -2.14 -15.22
C PHE A 210 -20.03 -3.11 -14.03
N ALA A 211 -18.94 -3.62 -13.46
CA ALA A 211 -19.06 -4.44 -12.27
C ALA A 211 -19.23 -3.53 -11.05
N ASP A 212 -20.44 -3.47 -10.51
CA ASP A 212 -20.70 -2.91 -9.17
C ASP A 212 -19.71 -3.54 -8.18
N PRO A 213 -18.81 -2.73 -7.54
CA PRO A 213 -17.79 -3.24 -6.63
C PRO A 213 -18.35 -4.15 -5.54
N SER A 214 -19.59 -3.89 -5.10
CA SER A 214 -20.29 -4.64 -4.06
C SER A 214 -20.40 -6.15 -4.35
N ARG A 215 -20.29 -6.55 -5.63
CA ARG A 215 -20.35 -7.96 -6.07
C ARG A 215 -19.11 -8.77 -5.71
N PHE A 216 -18.00 -8.12 -5.36
CA PHE A 216 -16.72 -8.78 -5.09
C PHE A 216 -16.42 -8.98 -3.61
N ILE A 217 -17.38 -8.67 -2.73
CA ILE A 217 -17.20 -8.69 -1.27
C ILE A 217 -18.39 -9.35 -0.59
N THR A 218 -18.18 -9.89 0.61
CA THR A 218 -19.23 -10.23 1.56
C THR A 218 -19.33 -9.15 2.63
N ASP A 219 -20.51 -9.03 3.28
CA ASP A 219 -20.68 -8.15 4.44
C ASP A 219 -20.28 -6.68 4.14
N PRO A 220 -21.01 -6.01 3.22
CA PRO A 220 -20.68 -4.65 2.77
C PRO A 220 -20.81 -3.61 3.90
N ASP A 221 -21.64 -3.90 4.91
CA ASP A 221 -21.84 -3.03 6.07
C ASP A 221 -20.69 -3.14 7.11
N PHE A 222 -19.77 -4.10 6.95
CA PHE A 222 -18.59 -4.21 7.80
C PHE A 222 -17.63 -3.05 7.52
N CYS A 223 -17.68 -2.03 8.36
CA CYS A 223 -16.90 -0.80 8.22
C CYS A 223 -16.01 -0.54 9.44
N TYR A 224 -15.23 0.54 9.37
CA TYR A 224 -14.43 0.98 10.50
C TYR A 224 -15.34 1.31 11.67
N GLN A 225 -15.04 0.74 12.82
CA GLN A 225 -15.64 1.14 14.09
C GLN A 225 -14.59 1.88 14.89
N GLU A 226 -14.99 2.98 15.53
CA GLU A 226 -14.07 3.70 16.41
C GLU A 226 -13.45 2.73 17.39
N PHE A 227 -12.11 2.75 17.41
CA PHE A 227 -11.33 2.02 18.38
C PHE A 227 -11.67 2.57 19.78
N ALA A 228 -12.73 2.03 20.40
CA ALA A 228 -13.19 2.43 21.70
C ALA A 228 -12.31 1.76 22.75
N ARG A 229 -11.68 2.57 23.60
CA ARG A 229 -11.09 2.09 24.85
C ARG A 229 -12.22 1.64 25.77
N ARG A 230 -12.78 0.45 25.55
CA ARG A 230 -13.55 -0.20 26.61
C ARG A 230 -12.54 -0.62 27.67
N ASP A 231 -12.80 -0.24 28.92
CA ASP A 231 -11.89 -0.44 30.06
C ASP A 231 -11.53 -1.94 30.29
N GLU A 232 -12.24 -2.87 29.65
CA GLU A 232 -11.99 -4.32 29.72
C GLU A 232 -11.10 -4.87 28.57
N ASP A 233 -10.79 -4.08 27.53
CA ASP A 233 -10.14 -4.56 26.29
C ASP A 233 -8.69 -4.05 26.11
N HIS A 234 -7.86 -4.11 27.14
CA HIS A 234 -6.41 -3.86 27.02
C HIS A 234 -5.71 -4.76 25.98
N LEU A 235 -6.36 -5.84 25.52
CA LEU A 235 -5.86 -6.80 24.55
C LEU A 235 -5.93 -6.34 23.08
N GLN A 236 -6.71 -5.30 22.76
CA GLN A 236 -6.95 -4.89 21.37
C GLN A 236 -5.93 -3.87 20.84
N VAL A 237 -5.26 -3.12 21.73
CA VAL A 237 -4.22 -2.15 21.33
C VAL A 237 -2.93 -2.90 20.99
N LEU A 238 -2.36 -2.64 19.82
CA LEU A 238 -1.01 -3.08 19.50
C LEU A 238 0.00 -2.05 20.01
N ARG A 239 0.79 -2.41 21.03
CA ARG A 239 1.94 -1.61 21.43
C ARG A 239 3.10 -1.92 20.48
N VAL A 240 3.75 -0.88 19.96
CA VAL A 240 4.88 -1.04 19.03
C VAL A 240 6.03 -1.82 19.67
N GLN A 241 6.19 -1.74 21.00
CA GLN A 241 7.17 -2.53 21.75
C GLN A 241 6.92 -4.05 21.67
N ASP A 242 5.65 -4.48 21.52
CA ASP A 242 5.28 -5.89 21.46
C ASP A 242 5.46 -6.45 20.04
N TYR A 243 5.21 -5.64 19.01
CA TYR A 243 5.35 -6.04 17.61
C TYR A 243 5.55 -4.83 16.68
N SER A 244 6.81 -4.44 16.43
CA SER A 244 7.17 -3.38 15.48
C SER A 244 7.53 -3.90 14.08
N TRP A 245 7.55 -2.98 13.11
CA TRP A 245 7.98 -3.27 11.74
C TRP A 245 9.46 -3.64 11.70
N GLU A 246 10.31 -2.84 12.36
CA GLU A 246 11.77 -2.93 12.31
C GLU A 246 12.29 -4.22 12.94
N VAL A 247 11.61 -4.72 13.97
CA VAL A 247 12.05 -5.91 14.72
C VAL A 247 11.39 -7.17 14.18
N HIS A 248 10.09 -7.12 13.87
CA HIS A 248 9.30 -8.32 13.59
C HIS A 248 8.74 -8.34 12.17
N GLY A 249 7.97 -7.32 11.79
CA GLY A 249 7.21 -7.29 10.54
C GLY A 249 8.10 -7.44 9.31
N PHE A 250 9.18 -6.65 9.23
CA PHE A 250 10.16 -6.69 8.15
C PHE A 250 10.81 -8.07 7.99
N SER A 251 11.25 -8.67 9.09
CA SER A 251 11.94 -9.97 9.05
C SER A 251 11.00 -11.08 8.59
N LEU A 252 9.77 -11.12 9.12
CA LEU A 252 8.80 -12.14 8.77
C LEU A 252 8.38 -12.06 7.31
N ILE A 253 8.00 -10.86 6.86
CA ILE A 253 7.49 -10.66 5.50
C ILE A 253 8.56 -11.02 4.47
N ASN A 254 9.81 -10.57 4.68
CA ASN A 254 10.91 -10.83 3.77
C ASN A 254 11.37 -12.29 3.77
N ARG A 255 11.10 -13.04 4.85
CA ARG A 255 11.36 -14.48 4.92
C ARG A 255 10.34 -15.29 4.14
N LEU A 256 9.08 -14.83 4.09
CA LEU A 256 7.97 -15.56 3.47
C LEU A 256 7.69 -15.12 2.03
N TYR A 257 8.04 -13.88 1.69
CA TYR A 257 8.00 -13.33 0.34
C TYR A 257 9.27 -12.49 0.17
N SER A 258 10.30 -13.05 -0.45
CA SER A 258 11.62 -12.42 -0.55
C SER A 258 11.55 -11.02 -1.15
N ASP A 259 12.51 -10.16 -0.78
CA ASP A 259 12.70 -8.78 -1.28
C ASP A 259 11.57 -7.77 -1.02
N ILE A 260 10.33 -8.20 -0.77
CA ILE A 260 9.20 -7.28 -0.53
C ILE A 260 9.42 -6.45 0.73
N GLY A 261 10.10 -6.98 1.74
CA GLY A 261 10.39 -6.26 2.97
C GLY A 261 11.25 -5.03 2.68
N HIS A 262 12.26 -5.17 1.83
CA HIS A 262 13.12 -4.07 1.40
C HIS A 262 12.35 -3.02 0.59
N LEU A 263 11.47 -3.45 -0.31
CA LEU A 263 10.67 -2.55 -1.14
C LEU A 263 9.67 -1.73 -0.30
N LEU A 264 9.00 -2.37 0.66
CA LEU A 264 8.08 -1.70 1.58
C LEU A 264 8.82 -0.76 2.54
N ASP A 265 9.96 -1.19 3.08
CA ASP A 265 10.77 -0.37 3.98
C ASP A 265 11.28 0.89 3.28
N ASP A 266 11.67 0.78 2.01
CA ASP A 266 12.06 1.92 1.19
C ASP A 266 10.90 2.91 0.97
N ARG A 267 9.67 2.42 0.76
CA ARG A 267 8.47 3.29 0.66
C ARG A 267 8.21 4.05 1.96
N PHE A 268 8.22 3.35 3.10
CA PHE A 268 7.98 3.94 4.41
C PHE A 268 9.05 5.01 4.76
N ARG A 269 10.31 4.77 4.40
CA ARG A 269 11.39 5.76 4.57
C ARG A 269 11.28 6.92 3.59
N SER A 270 10.97 6.63 2.33
CA SER A 270 10.86 7.64 1.28
C SER A 270 9.80 8.68 1.64
N VAL A 271 8.61 8.25 2.05
CA VAL A 271 7.53 9.19 2.41
C VAL A 271 7.89 10.06 3.63
N THR A 272 8.54 9.49 4.65
CA THR A 272 8.90 10.23 5.87
C THR A 272 10.02 11.25 5.61
N SER A 273 10.89 10.97 4.63
CA SER A 273 11.98 11.87 4.21
C SER A 273 11.57 13.04 3.31
N LEU A 274 10.33 13.08 2.77
CA LEU A 274 9.91 14.12 1.83
C LEU A 274 10.01 15.54 2.42
N PRO A 275 10.51 16.55 1.70
CA PRO A 275 10.84 17.86 2.29
C PRO A 275 9.65 18.77 2.66
N SER A 276 8.39 18.30 2.50
CA SER A 276 7.22 19.17 2.28
C SER A 276 6.26 19.39 3.47
N LEU A 277 6.65 19.16 4.72
CA LEU A 277 5.87 19.62 5.89
C LEU A 277 6.74 20.49 6.76
N HIS A 278 6.19 21.61 7.24
CA HIS A 278 6.86 22.70 7.96
C HIS A 278 7.71 22.26 9.18
N SER A 279 7.59 21.01 9.64
CA SER A 279 8.50 20.35 10.60
C SER A 279 8.48 18.81 10.44
N SER A 280 9.57 18.14 10.83
CA SER A 280 9.61 16.67 10.98
C SER A 280 8.61 16.18 12.02
N ASP A 281 8.31 17.00 13.03
CA ASP A 281 7.39 16.68 14.10
C ASP A 281 5.94 16.56 13.60
N LEU A 282 5.53 17.40 12.65
CA LEU A 282 4.19 17.33 12.08
C LEU A 282 3.96 16.01 11.32
N LYS A 283 4.94 15.54 10.54
CA LYS A 283 4.85 14.23 9.86
C LYS A 283 4.70 13.08 10.84
N ARG A 284 5.52 13.10 11.90
CA ARG A 284 5.50 12.10 12.97
C ARG A 284 4.16 12.11 13.70
N ALA A 285 3.61 13.28 13.98
CA ALA A 285 2.30 13.43 14.61
C ALA A 285 1.16 12.91 13.71
N ILE A 286 1.22 13.16 12.39
CA ILE A 286 0.28 12.59 11.41
C ILE A 286 0.37 11.05 11.39
N TRP A 287 1.58 10.51 11.23
CA TRP A 287 1.83 9.07 11.22
C TRP A 287 1.31 8.39 12.49
N ASN A 288 1.68 8.93 13.66
CA ASN A 288 1.29 8.39 14.95
C ASN A 288 -0.21 8.54 15.23
N TYR A 289 -0.86 9.59 14.70
CA TYR A 289 -2.31 9.74 14.77
C TYR A 289 -3.04 8.70 13.93
N ILE A 290 -2.58 8.42 12.71
CA ILE A 290 -3.16 7.37 11.85
C ILE A 290 -3.03 6.00 12.53
N HIS A 291 -1.82 5.66 12.98
CA HIS A 291 -1.57 4.44 13.74
C HIS A 291 -2.46 4.35 14.98
N TYR A 292 -2.62 5.45 15.72
CA TYR A 292 -3.49 5.51 16.89
C TYR A 292 -4.96 5.23 16.56
N VAL A 293 -5.49 5.83 15.49
CA VAL A 293 -6.86 5.57 15.01
C VAL A 293 -7.02 4.10 14.59
N LEU A 294 -5.96 3.46 14.08
CA LEU A 294 -5.92 2.03 13.76
C LEU A 294 -5.51 1.13 14.94
N GLY A 295 -5.49 1.65 16.17
CA GLY A 295 -5.24 0.87 17.38
C GLY A 295 -3.77 0.54 17.69
N ILE A 296 -2.81 1.20 17.02
CA ILE A 296 -1.37 1.05 17.26
C ILE A 296 -0.85 2.21 18.12
N ARG A 297 -0.13 1.89 19.19
CA ARG A 297 0.39 2.88 20.14
C ARG A 297 1.92 2.83 20.27
N TYR A 298 2.54 4.00 20.20
CA TYR A 298 3.94 4.23 20.53
C TYR A 298 4.02 4.68 22.00
N ASP A 299 4.67 3.89 22.86
CA ASP A 299 4.70 4.17 24.30
C ASP A 299 5.64 5.31 24.68
N ASP A 300 6.64 5.57 23.84
CA ASP A 300 7.64 6.63 23.97
C ASP A 300 7.21 7.96 23.33
N TYR A 301 6.02 8.01 22.73
CA TYR A 301 5.50 9.21 22.08
C TYR A 301 4.47 9.95 22.95
N ASP A 302 4.64 11.27 23.12
CA ASP A 302 3.68 12.12 23.80
C ASP A 302 2.51 12.49 22.88
N TYR A 303 1.38 11.80 23.04
CA TYR A 303 0.17 12.05 22.24
C TYR A 303 -0.50 13.42 22.52
N VAL A 304 -0.05 14.18 23.51
CA VAL A 304 -0.44 15.59 23.63
C VAL A 304 0.04 16.39 22.41
N GLU A 305 1.21 16.06 21.84
CA GLU A 305 1.76 16.69 20.64
C GLU A 305 0.79 16.60 19.44
N VAL A 306 0.06 15.49 19.29
CA VAL A 306 -0.93 15.33 18.21
C VAL A 306 -1.98 16.44 18.27
N ASN A 307 -2.44 16.80 19.47
CA ASN A 307 -3.43 17.86 19.63
C ASN A 307 -2.86 19.27 19.48
N GLN A 308 -1.55 19.43 19.68
CA GLN A 308 -0.84 20.69 19.50
C GLN A 308 -0.49 20.96 18.03
N LEU A 309 -0.14 19.90 17.29
CA LEU A 309 0.37 19.97 15.92
C LEU A 309 -0.72 19.79 14.86
N LEU A 310 -1.76 18.99 15.14
CA LEU A 310 -2.84 18.73 14.18
C LEU A 310 -4.11 19.46 14.60
N GLU A 311 -4.51 20.40 13.75
CA GLU A 311 -5.81 21.07 13.83
C GLU A 311 -6.96 20.06 13.75
N ARG A 312 -8.12 20.46 14.28
CA ARG A 312 -9.31 19.60 14.32
C ARG A 312 -9.72 19.12 12.92
N ASP A 313 -9.73 20.01 11.94
CA ASP A 313 -10.18 19.69 10.58
C ASP A 313 -9.21 18.75 9.88
N LEU A 314 -7.90 18.92 10.09
CA LEU A 314 -6.89 17.99 9.61
C LEU A 314 -7.05 16.59 10.25
N LYS A 315 -7.35 16.50 11.55
CA LYS A 315 -7.63 15.22 12.23
C LYS A 315 -8.88 14.53 11.70
N LEU A 316 -9.93 15.30 11.39
CA LEU A 316 -11.15 14.78 10.78
C LEU A 316 -10.88 14.29 9.37
N TYR A 317 -10.12 15.04 8.58
CA TYR A 317 -9.73 14.66 7.22
C TYR A 317 -8.90 13.37 7.22
N ILE A 318 -7.83 13.32 8.01
CA ILE A 318 -6.96 12.14 8.11
C ILE A 318 -7.77 10.90 8.48
N LYS A 319 -8.66 11.03 9.47
CA LYS A 319 -9.52 9.91 9.89
C LYS A 319 -10.51 9.50 8.80
N ALA A 320 -11.12 10.45 8.11
CA ALA A 320 -12.03 10.17 7.00
C ALA A 320 -11.31 9.38 5.90
N VAL A 321 -10.16 9.87 5.42
CA VAL A 321 -9.40 9.20 4.35
C VAL A 321 -8.82 7.85 4.78
N ALA A 322 -8.33 7.75 6.01
CA ALA A 322 -7.70 6.52 6.51
C ALA A 322 -8.72 5.41 6.85
N CYS A 323 -9.98 5.75 7.18
CA CYS A 323 -10.94 4.78 7.70
C CYS A 323 -12.22 4.65 6.86
N PHE A 324 -12.60 5.71 6.16
CA PHE A 324 -13.84 5.85 5.38
C PHE A 324 -13.57 6.54 4.03
N PRO A 325 -12.63 6.05 3.22
CA PRO A 325 -12.18 6.79 2.05
C PRO A 325 -13.29 7.01 1.00
N ASP A 326 -14.33 6.18 1.00
CA ASP A 326 -15.49 6.26 0.10
C ASP A 326 -16.64 7.14 0.62
N GLU A 327 -16.56 7.65 1.85
CA GLU A 327 -17.56 8.57 2.37
C GLU A 327 -17.36 10.00 1.83
N LYS A 328 -18.48 10.64 1.47
CA LYS A 328 -18.52 12.03 0.97
C LYS A 328 -17.90 13.05 1.93
N LEU A 329 -17.69 12.69 3.20
CA LEU A 329 -17.00 13.54 4.18
C LEU A 329 -15.58 13.91 3.72
N CYS A 330 -14.91 13.02 2.97
CA CYS A 330 -13.62 13.29 2.34
C CYS A 330 -13.67 14.51 1.41
N LEU A 331 -14.76 14.67 0.65
CA LEU A 331 -14.96 15.75 -0.32
C LEU A 331 -15.37 17.08 0.34
N LEU A 332 -15.90 17.05 1.57
CA LEU A 332 -16.45 18.23 2.24
C LEU A 332 -15.41 19.00 3.07
N LEU A 333 -14.33 18.34 3.50
CA LEU A 333 -13.25 18.95 4.29
C LEU A 333 -12.20 19.69 3.42
N PHE A 334 -12.61 20.12 2.22
CA PHE A 334 -11.77 20.62 1.14
C PHE A 334 -11.11 21.98 1.45
N PHE A 335 -9.98 21.93 2.14
CA PHE A 335 -8.83 22.81 1.88
C PHE A 335 -7.65 21.88 1.60
N CYS A 336 -7.38 21.62 0.31
CA CYS A 336 -6.37 20.71 -0.24
C CYS A 336 -5.26 20.35 0.76
N PRO A 337 -5.38 19.24 1.51
CA PRO A 337 -4.23 18.71 2.21
C PRO A 337 -3.25 18.29 1.13
N GLN A 338 -2.05 18.83 1.23
CA GLN A 338 -0.97 18.62 0.27
C GLN A 338 -0.85 17.11 -0.02
N ILE A 339 -0.61 16.72 -1.28
CA ILE A 339 -0.40 15.32 -1.73
C ILE A 339 0.45 14.52 -0.72
N HIS A 340 1.42 15.18 -0.09
CA HIS A 340 2.23 14.64 0.98
C HIS A 340 1.47 14.06 2.18
N VAL A 341 0.38 14.68 2.66
CA VAL A 341 -0.49 14.15 3.72
C VAL A 341 -1.18 12.86 3.25
N ASN A 342 -1.67 12.83 2.02
CA ASN A 342 -2.29 11.62 1.45
C ASN A 342 -1.29 10.47 1.30
N LEU A 343 -0.04 10.78 0.95
CA LEU A 343 1.05 9.80 0.95
C LEU A 343 1.32 9.26 2.36
N LEU A 344 1.36 10.13 3.38
CA LEU A 344 1.52 9.69 4.78
C LEU A 344 0.34 8.82 5.25
N ILE A 345 -0.89 9.18 4.88
CA ILE A 345 -2.09 8.38 5.18
C ILE A 345 -1.99 7.00 4.55
N MET A 346 -1.69 6.93 3.25
CA MET A 346 -1.55 5.68 2.53
C MET A 346 -0.47 4.78 3.16
N GLU A 347 0.73 5.31 3.41
CA GLU A 347 1.85 4.50 3.91
C GLU A 347 1.68 4.06 5.37
N ALA A 348 1.18 4.94 6.25
CA ALA A 348 0.93 4.58 7.64
C ALA A 348 -0.19 3.54 7.75
N ARG A 349 -1.24 3.67 6.94
CA ARG A 349 -2.32 2.66 6.85
C ARG A 349 -1.77 1.31 6.37
N LEU A 350 -0.99 1.32 5.29
CA LEU A 350 -0.34 0.11 4.76
C LEU A 350 0.50 -0.58 5.83
N GLN A 351 1.35 0.16 6.54
CA GLN A 351 2.17 -0.40 7.60
C GLN A 351 1.32 -0.99 8.73
N ALA A 352 0.26 -0.30 9.16
CA ALA A 352 -0.62 -0.79 10.22
C ALA A 352 -1.30 -2.11 9.86
N GLU A 353 -1.90 -2.21 8.67
CA GLU A 353 -2.55 -3.45 8.19
C GLU A 353 -1.56 -4.61 8.12
N LEU A 354 -0.35 -4.37 7.60
CA LEU A 354 0.72 -5.36 7.53
C LEU A 354 1.17 -5.82 8.93
N LEU A 355 1.32 -4.91 9.89
CA LEU A 355 1.72 -5.26 11.26
C LEU A 355 0.71 -6.21 11.91
N TYR A 356 -0.58 -5.93 11.79
CA TYR A 356 -1.62 -6.81 12.33
C TYR A 356 -1.64 -8.18 11.64
N ALA A 357 -1.53 -8.21 10.32
CA ALA A 357 -1.49 -9.45 9.57
C ALA A 357 -0.25 -10.30 9.91
N MET A 358 0.94 -9.69 9.95
CA MET A 358 2.19 -10.36 10.30
C MET A 358 2.18 -10.84 11.75
N ARG A 359 1.60 -10.08 12.68
CA ARG A 359 1.38 -10.51 14.06
C ARG A 359 0.47 -11.73 14.14
N ALA A 360 -0.63 -11.75 13.39
CA ALA A 360 -1.54 -12.89 13.33
C ALA A 360 -0.85 -14.15 12.76
N ILE A 361 -0.06 -14.01 11.69
CA ILE A 361 0.75 -15.09 11.12
C ILE A 361 1.79 -15.59 12.12
N THR A 362 2.50 -14.69 12.80
CA THR A 362 3.50 -15.04 13.82
C THR A 362 2.87 -15.87 14.93
N ARG A 363 1.72 -15.44 15.46
CA ARG A 363 0.99 -16.18 16.50
C ARG A 363 0.54 -17.55 16.02
N TYR A 364 0.09 -17.67 14.77
CA TYR A 364 -0.27 -18.96 14.18
C TYR A 364 0.93 -19.90 14.04
N MET A 365 2.12 -19.39 13.68
CA MET A 365 3.32 -20.21 13.48
C MET A 365 3.93 -20.74 14.78
N ILE A 366 3.61 -20.12 15.92
CA ILE A 366 4.16 -20.48 17.25
C ILE A 366 3.14 -21.25 18.10
N ALA A 367 1.84 -21.16 17.74
CA ALA A 367 0.77 -21.96 18.33
C ALA A 367 0.84 -23.41 17.84
#